data_AF-A0A8S3IHX2-F1
#
_entry.id   AF-A0A8S3IHX2-F1
#
_cell.length_a   1.000
_cell.length_b   1.000
_cell.length_c   1.000
_cell.angle_alpha   90.00
_cell.angle_beta   90.00
_cell.angle_gamma   90.00
#
_symmetry.space_group_name_H-M   'P 1'
#
loop_
_entity.id
_entity.type
_entity.pdbx_description
1 polymer ?
#
loop_
_entity_poly.entity_id
_entity_poly.type
_entity_poly.pdbx_seq_one_letter_code
_entity_poly.pdbx_strand_id
1 'polypeptide(L)'
;MNINGNKEQEDEVEKEEKVDENEQDETNDCSKEEKQDDEGINEEEEEEQRRRDELEMDDRDFTRITGKTSTITKSTSIKEPKVSTDDDTEDKWSVVQRKPYDRRRLIKYIIQNPTTLDDQTVKQIDSDLWQLQMSQRYDLYRYWLLKYQQYLHYSVREARQAYNQAASALAEYHQEEDYYILKDSIIVAMTTTCAAKYHNVLEKLQSKIVIVEEAAAIFEAHIITALSTKCEHLILIGDHVQLRPSPSVYKLAQKYQIDVSLFERFIKNNFPNVRLNTQ
;
A
#
# COMPACT_ATOMS: atom_id res chain seq x y z
N MET A 1 -97.96 30.71 31.92
CA MET A 1 -97.40 31.81 32.72
C MET A 1 -96.01 31.39 33.19
N ASN A 2 -95.04 32.29 33.03
CA ASN A 2 -93.63 32.24 33.43
C ASN A 2 -92.70 31.28 32.67
N ILE A 3 -91.46 31.61 32.28
CA ILE A 3 -90.72 32.77 31.74
C ILE A 3 -89.24 32.32 31.84
N ASN A 4 -88.46 32.47 30.74
CA ASN A 4 -86.99 32.65 30.59
C ASN A 4 -86.00 31.74 31.37
N GLY A 5 -84.80 31.38 30.87
CA GLY A 5 -84.03 31.76 29.69
C GLY A 5 -82.51 31.58 29.97
N ASN A 6 -81.72 31.28 28.92
CA ASN A 6 -80.25 31.43 28.77
C ASN A 6 -79.31 30.67 29.76
N LYS A 7 -78.09 30.21 29.43
CA LYS A 7 -77.14 30.30 28.30
C LYS A 7 -75.97 29.32 28.60
N GLU A 8 -75.30 28.80 27.56
CA GLU A 8 -73.84 28.50 27.39
C GLU A 8 -73.15 27.62 28.48
N GLN A 9 -72.28 26.63 28.22
CA GLN A 9 -71.18 26.52 27.25
C GLN A 9 -70.60 25.07 27.26
N GLU A 10 -69.85 24.72 26.21
CA GLU A 10 -69.21 23.43 25.89
C GLU A 10 -67.98 23.07 26.76
N ASP A 11 -67.76 21.77 27.02
CA ASP A 11 -66.51 21.02 26.81
C ASP A 11 -66.59 19.66 27.56
N GLU A 12 -66.66 18.54 26.81
CA GLU A 12 -66.56 17.19 27.37
C GLU A 12 -65.56 16.35 26.55
N VAL A 13 -64.49 15.92 27.22
CA VAL A 13 -63.49 14.95 26.75
C VAL A 13 -63.83 13.62 27.41
N GLU A 14 -64.24 12.62 26.63
CA GLU A 14 -64.40 11.25 27.10
C GLU A 14 -63.27 10.33 26.61
N LYS A 15 -62.79 9.54 27.57
CA LYS A 15 -61.88 8.40 27.49
C LYS A 15 -62.65 7.14 27.08
N GLU A 16 -61.90 6.04 26.93
CA GLU A 16 -62.26 4.59 26.95
C GLU A 16 -61.83 3.89 25.64
N GLU A 17 -61.25 2.69 25.59
CA GLU A 17 -61.08 1.62 26.58
C GLU A 17 -59.99 0.58 26.16
N LYS A 18 -59.32 0.02 27.17
CA LYS A 18 -58.74 -1.34 27.42
C LYS A 18 -58.49 -2.38 26.29
N VAL A 19 -57.44 -3.22 26.42
CA VAL A 19 -57.43 -4.56 27.07
C VAL A 19 -56.06 -5.27 26.87
N ASP A 20 -55.64 -5.99 27.91
CA ASP A 20 -54.40 -6.75 28.16
C ASP A 20 -54.28 -8.16 27.51
N GLU A 21 -53.01 -8.57 27.40
CA GLU A 21 -52.40 -9.92 27.59
C GLU A 21 -52.83 -11.16 26.75
N ASN A 22 -51.89 -11.75 25.98
CA ASN A 22 -51.21 -13.02 26.34
C ASN A 22 -50.19 -13.52 25.29
N GLU A 23 -49.34 -14.42 25.79
CA GLU A 23 -47.99 -14.85 25.36
C GLU A 23 -47.86 -15.84 24.17
N GLN A 24 -46.59 -16.02 23.76
CA GLN A 24 -45.89 -17.24 23.28
C GLN A 24 -45.51 -17.40 21.79
N ASP A 25 -44.18 -17.31 21.61
CA ASP A 25 -43.23 -18.19 20.90
C ASP A 25 -43.00 -18.18 19.37
N GLU A 26 -41.69 -18.00 19.09
CA GLU A 26 -40.84 -18.59 18.04
C GLU A 26 -41.12 -18.31 16.56
N THR A 27 -40.30 -17.43 15.96
CA THR A 27 -39.58 -17.76 14.72
C THR A 27 -38.20 -17.10 14.67
N ASN A 28 -37.23 -17.92 14.24
CA ASN A 28 -35.78 -17.78 14.28
C ASN A 28 -35.16 -16.51 13.68
N ASP A 29 -34.08 -16.15 14.35
CA ASP A 29 -32.92 -15.36 13.96
C ASP A 29 -32.30 -15.84 12.64
N CYS A 30 -32.15 -14.92 11.67
CA CYS A 30 -31.20 -15.04 10.57
C CYS A 30 -30.88 -13.63 10.05
N SER A 31 -30.15 -12.85 10.84
CA SER A 31 -29.72 -11.50 10.45
C SER A 31 -28.27 -11.21 10.82
N LYS A 32 -27.40 -12.24 10.73
CA LYS A 32 -25.96 -12.12 10.98
C LYS A 32 -25.14 -13.14 10.17
N GLU A 33 -25.21 -13.10 8.85
CA GLU A 33 -24.28 -13.85 7.99
C GLU A 33 -24.39 -13.28 6.58
N GLU A 34 -23.73 -12.15 6.28
CA GLU A 34 -23.45 -11.69 4.90
C GLU A 34 -22.54 -10.44 4.83
N LYS A 35 -21.68 -10.20 5.82
CA LYS A 35 -20.75 -9.05 5.82
C LYS A 35 -19.27 -9.40 5.97
N GLN A 36 -18.87 -10.67 5.80
CA GLN A 36 -17.50 -11.10 6.09
C GLN A 36 -16.64 -11.49 4.88
N ASP A 37 -17.21 -11.54 3.67
CA ASP A 37 -16.49 -12.15 2.55
C ASP A 37 -15.86 -11.13 1.58
N ASP A 38 -16.21 -9.84 1.67
CA ASP A 38 -15.71 -8.80 0.74
C ASP A 38 -14.54 -7.97 1.33
N GLU A 39 -14.34 -7.98 2.65
CA GLU A 39 -13.20 -7.29 3.29
C GLU A 39 -11.88 -8.08 3.19
N GLY A 40 -11.94 -9.42 3.15
CA GLY A 40 -10.75 -10.27 3.17
C GLY A 40 -9.94 -10.29 1.88
N ILE A 41 -10.59 -10.19 0.71
CA ILE A 41 -9.93 -10.21 -0.60
C ILE A 41 -9.16 -8.89 -0.85
N ASN A 42 -9.70 -7.78 -0.36
CA ASN A 42 -9.07 -6.47 -0.55
C ASN A 42 -7.83 -6.28 0.36
N GLU A 43 -7.83 -6.83 1.57
CA GLU A 43 -6.69 -6.69 2.50
C GLU A 43 -5.45 -7.49 2.06
N GLU A 44 -5.62 -8.76 1.66
CA GLU A 44 -4.49 -9.59 1.21
C GLU A 44 -3.84 -9.03 -0.06
N GLU A 45 -4.65 -8.54 -1.01
CA GLU A 45 -4.16 -7.98 -2.27
C GLU A 45 -3.56 -6.58 -2.10
N GLU A 46 -4.14 -5.72 -1.25
CA GLU A 46 -3.52 -4.43 -0.88
C GLU A 46 -2.21 -4.65 -0.10
N GLU A 47 -2.11 -5.71 0.70
CA GLU A 47 -0.87 -6.09 1.36
C GLU A 47 0.16 -6.61 0.35
N GLU A 48 -0.24 -7.40 -0.64
CA GLU A 48 0.65 -7.87 -1.69
C GLU A 48 1.15 -6.72 -2.58
N GLN A 49 0.27 -5.77 -2.92
CA GLN A 49 0.63 -4.57 -3.66
C GLN A 49 1.55 -3.67 -2.84
N ARG A 50 1.29 -3.48 -1.55
CA ARG A 50 2.21 -2.80 -0.63
C ARG A 50 3.56 -3.50 -0.55
N ARG A 51 3.61 -4.84 -0.50
CA ARG A 51 4.87 -5.60 -0.55
C ARG A 51 5.58 -5.37 -1.89
N ARG A 52 4.85 -5.31 -3.00
CA ARG A 52 5.41 -5.05 -4.33
C ARG A 52 6.05 -3.66 -4.39
N ASP A 53 5.35 -2.65 -3.89
CA ASP A 53 5.80 -1.26 -3.82
C ASP A 53 6.93 -1.05 -2.78
N GLU A 54 6.90 -1.73 -1.64
CA GLU A 54 8.01 -1.74 -0.65
C GLU A 54 9.25 -2.45 -1.20
N LEU A 55 9.06 -3.51 -1.97
CA LEU A 55 10.16 -4.21 -2.63
C LEU A 55 10.76 -3.33 -3.72
N GLU A 56 10.03 -2.42 -4.36
CA GLU A 56 10.56 -1.36 -5.24
C GLU A 56 11.46 -0.33 -4.52
N MET A 57 12.17 -0.72 -3.45
CA MET A 57 13.43 -0.10 -3.08
C MET A 57 14.31 0.04 -4.32
N ASP A 58 14.41 1.29 -4.77
CA ASP A 58 15.00 1.73 -6.01
C ASP A 58 16.50 1.38 -6.04
N ASP A 59 17.03 0.92 -7.18
CA ASP A 59 18.49 0.73 -7.42
C ASP A 59 19.29 2.02 -7.04
N ARG A 60 18.60 3.17 -6.98
CA ARG A 60 19.09 4.47 -6.49
C ARG A 60 19.48 4.50 -5.01
N ASP A 61 18.90 3.67 -4.13
CA ASP A 61 19.25 3.67 -2.71
C ASP A 61 20.59 2.99 -2.43
N PHE A 62 20.91 1.92 -3.17
CA PHE A 62 22.22 1.27 -3.10
C PHE A 62 23.34 2.19 -3.61
N THR A 63 23.10 2.88 -4.74
CA THR A 63 24.07 3.86 -5.28
C THR A 63 24.21 5.10 -4.39
N ARG A 64 23.19 5.46 -3.60
CA ARG A 64 23.31 6.51 -2.55
C ARG A 64 24.16 6.07 -1.37
N ILE A 65 24.08 4.79 -0.98
CA ILE A 65 24.92 4.22 0.09
C ILE A 65 26.38 4.20 -0.37
N THR A 66 26.67 3.80 -1.60
CA THR A 66 28.04 3.82 -2.13
C THR A 66 28.52 5.25 -2.42
N GLY A 67 27.68 6.12 -2.98
CA GLY A 67 28.03 7.50 -3.36
C GLY A 67 28.20 8.49 -2.20
N LYS A 68 27.50 8.32 -1.06
CA LYS A 68 27.72 9.16 0.13
C LYS A 68 29.06 8.86 0.83
N THR A 69 29.67 7.71 0.55
CA THR A 69 30.89 7.29 1.26
C THR A 69 32.17 7.92 0.72
N SER A 70 32.19 8.43 -0.51
CA SER A 70 33.38 9.10 -1.08
C SER A 70 33.65 10.51 -0.53
N THR A 71 32.78 11.07 0.33
CA THR A 71 32.84 12.50 0.72
C THR A 71 32.99 12.78 2.22
N ILE A 72 33.24 11.78 3.07
CA ILE A 72 33.44 12.00 4.51
C ILE A 72 34.94 12.00 4.84
N THR A 73 35.61 13.09 4.49
CA THR A 73 36.94 13.45 4.99
C THR A 73 36.81 14.11 6.37
N LYS A 74 36.51 13.34 7.42
CA LYS A 74 36.84 13.74 8.80
C LYS A 74 37.41 12.54 9.54
N SER A 75 38.73 12.43 9.45
CA SER A 75 39.55 11.51 10.23
C SER A 75 39.46 11.88 11.72
N THR A 76 38.56 11.23 12.45
CA THR A 76 38.63 11.24 13.92
C THR A 76 39.70 10.20 14.30
N SER A 77 40.89 10.66 14.65
CA SER A 77 42.00 9.79 15.06
C SER A 77 41.62 9.01 16.32
N ILE A 78 41.25 7.75 16.17
CA ILE A 78 41.12 6.82 17.30
C ILE A 78 42.56 6.49 17.71
N LYS A 79 42.96 6.91 18.91
CA LYS A 79 44.29 6.63 19.46
C LYS A 79 44.53 5.12 19.45
N GLU A 80 45.61 4.70 18.80
CA GLU A 80 46.09 3.33 18.90
C GLU A 80 46.40 3.02 20.37
N PRO A 81 46.05 1.81 20.85
CA PRO A 81 46.39 1.43 22.22
C PRO A 81 47.91 1.33 22.33
N LYS A 82 48.49 2.10 23.27
CA LYS A 82 49.90 1.93 23.65
C LYS A 82 50.05 0.56 24.30
N VAL A 83 50.82 -0.32 23.67
CA VAL A 83 51.39 -1.48 24.35
C VAL A 83 52.48 -0.93 25.26
N SER A 84 52.34 -1.09 26.56
CA SER A 84 53.41 -0.78 27.51
C SER A 84 54.55 -1.77 27.27
N THR A 85 55.61 -1.32 26.61
CA THR A 85 56.90 -2.01 26.61
C THR A 85 57.60 -1.64 27.91
N ASP A 86 57.25 -2.33 28.99
CA ASP A 86 58.13 -2.40 30.15
C ASP A 86 59.08 -3.58 29.89
N ASP A 87 60.34 -3.23 29.76
CA ASP A 87 61.49 -4.13 29.70
C ASP A 87 61.56 -4.84 31.06
N ASP A 88 61.40 -6.17 31.04
CA ASP A 88 61.96 -7.17 31.96
C ASP A 88 61.00 -8.36 32.18
N THR A 89 61.40 -9.49 31.59
CA THR A 89 61.21 -10.89 32.05
C THR A 89 59.82 -11.37 32.50
N GLU A 90 59.39 -12.46 31.84
CA GLU A 90 58.25 -13.35 32.09
C GLU A 90 57.03 -13.13 31.17
N ASP A 91 56.72 -14.16 30.37
CA ASP A 91 55.49 -14.35 29.59
C ASP A 91 54.24 -14.33 30.50
N LYS A 92 53.83 -13.15 30.95
CA LYS A 92 52.54 -12.94 31.60
C LYS A 92 51.53 -12.41 30.58
N TRP A 93 50.54 -13.25 30.26
CA TRP A 93 49.35 -12.84 29.52
C TRP A 93 48.66 -11.67 30.23
N SER A 94 48.66 -10.49 29.62
CA SER A 94 47.91 -9.34 30.11
C SER A 94 46.53 -9.29 29.46
N VAL A 95 45.47 -9.34 30.27
CA VAL A 95 44.10 -9.18 29.78
C VAL A 95 43.85 -7.69 29.58
N VAL A 96 43.80 -7.24 28.32
CA VAL A 96 43.42 -5.87 27.97
C VAL A 96 41.94 -5.66 28.29
N GLN A 97 41.66 -5.08 29.46
CA GLN A 97 40.31 -4.74 29.92
C GLN A 97 39.73 -3.60 29.06
N ARG A 98 38.94 -3.93 28.04
CA ARG A 98 38.19 -2.94 27.25
C ARG A 98 36.76 -2.79 27.80
N LYS A 99 36.32 -1.55 28.03
CA LYS A 99 34.93 -1.30 28.40
C LYS A 99 34.00 -1.64 27.21
N PRO A 100 32.86 -2.30 27.43
CA PRO A 100 32.00 -2.78 26.35
C PRO A 100 31.43 -1.67 25.44
N TYR A 101 31.29 -0.44 25.95
CA TYR A 101 30.83 0.71 25.15
C TYR A 101 31.85 1.14 24.08
N ASP A 102 33.14 0.98 24.33
CA ASP A 102 34.20 1.32 23.38
C ASP A 102 34.23 0.33 22.21
N ARG A 103 33.92 -0.94 22.48
CA ARG A 103 33.86 -1.99 21.46
C ARG A 103 32.69 -1.78 20.48
N ARG A 104 31.50 -1.44 20.99
CA ARG A 104 30.33 -1.10 20.15
C ARG A 104 30.58 0.12 19.28
N ARG A 105 31.18 1.18 19.83
CA ARG A 105 31.55 2.40 19.08
C ARG A 105 32.58 2.11 17.99
N LEU A 106 33.60 1.31 18.31
CA LEU A 106 34.63 0.91 17.36
C LEU A 106 34.04 0.08 16.20
N ILE A 107 33.19 -0.92 16.50
CA ILE A 107 32.52 -1.72 15.47
C ILE A 107 31.66 -0.82 14.58
N LYS A 108 30.86 0.08 15.18
CA LYS A 108 30.03 1.04 14.44
C LYS A 108 30.89 1.92 13.53
N TYR A 109 32.02 2.43 14.03
CA TYR A 109 32.97 3.20 13.24
C TYR A 109 33.57 2.37 12.08
N ILE A 110 33.99 1.14 12.34
CA ILE A 110 34.57 0.27 11.30
C ILE A 110 33.55 0.01 10.18
N ILE A 111 32.29 -0.25 10.52
CA ILE A 111 31.23 -0.54 9.54
C ILE A 111 30.80 0.71 8.76
N GLN A 112 30.82 1.90 9.38
CA GLN A 112 30.31 3.13 8.78
C GLN A 112 31.26 3.79 7.78
N ASN A 113 32.55 3.49 7.83
CA ASN A 113 33.53 4.07 6.92
C ASN A 113 33.73 3.15 5.71
N PRO A 114 33.91 3.72 4.50
CA PRO A 114 34.25 2.93 3.33
C PRO A 114 35.65 2.33 3.45
N THR A 115 35.89 1.31 2.63
CA THR A 115 37.26 0.86 2.34
C THR A 115 37.92 1.81 1.35
N THR A 116 39.24 1.91 1.42
CA THR A 116 40.07 2.60 0.41
C THR A 116 40.79 1.62 -0.52
N LEU A 117 40.54 0.31 -0.34
CA LEU A 117 41.24 -0.77 -1.04
C LEU A 117 40.49 -1.20 -2.30
N ASP A 118 41.28 -1.52 -3.32
CA ASP A 118 40.82 -2.04 -4.61
C ASP A 118 41.27 -3.50 -4.78
N ASP A 119 40.66 -4.21 -5.74
CA ASP A 119 40.92 -5.63 -5.99
C ASP A 119 42.39 -5.92 -6.30
N GLN A 120 43.13 -4.97 -6.88
CA GLN A 120 44.56 -5.12 -7.17
C GLN A 120 45.42 -4.98 -5.92
N THR A 121 45.10 -4.05 -5.02
CA THR A 121 45.90 -3.82 -3.81
C THR A 121 45.73 -4.98 -2.83
N VAL A 122 44.51 -5.54 -2.73
CA VAL A 122 44.25 -6.72 -1.89
C VAL A 122 44.99 -7.97 -2.39
N LYS A 123 45.09 -8.16 -3.71
CA LYS A 123 45.83 -9.29 -4.31
C LYS A 123 47.35 -9.23 -4.07
N GLN A 124 47.90 -8.04 -3.82
CA GLN A 124 49.32 -7.83 -3.53
C GLN A 124 49.67 -8.06 -2.05
N ILE A 125 48.67 -8.25 -1.18
CA ILE A 125 48.88 -8.59 0.22
C ILE A 125 49.21 -10.09 0.30
N ASP A 126 50.50 -10.40 0.15
CA ASP A 126 51.05 -11.76 0.26
C ASP A 126 51.56 -12.07 1.68
N SER A 127 51.47 -11.10 2.59
CA SER A 127 51.96 -11.17 3.97
C SER A 127 50.94 -11.77 4.93
N ASP A 128 51.43 -12.40 5.99
CA ASP A 128 50.61 -12.87 7.12
C ASP A 128 49.73 -11.72 7.67
N LEU A 129 48.41 -11.93 7.72
CA LEU A 129 47.41 -10.96 8.16
C LEU A 129 47.70 -10.41 9.57
N TRP A 130 48.39 -11.21 10.40
CA TRP A 130 48.78 -10.83 11.75
C TRP A 130 49.97 -9.87 11.82
N GLN A 131 50.65 -9.60 10.71
CA GLN A 131 51.74 -8.63 10.60
C GLN A 131 51.25 -7.24 10.13
N LEU A 132 50.02 -7.16 9.61
CA LEU A 132 49.42 -5.90 9.17
C LEU A 132 49.08 -4.98 10.35
N GLN A 133 49.19 -3.67 10.12
CA GLN A 133 48.71 -2.67 11.09
C GLN A 133 47.19 -2.76 11.28
N MET A 134 46.70 -2.37 12.46
CA MET A 134 45.27 -2.47 12.78
C MET A 134 44.38 -1.66 11.82
N SER A 135 44.85 -0.49 11.37
CA SER A 135 44.17 0.32 10.35
C SER A 135 43.97 -0.44 9.03
N GLN A 136 45.03 -1.10 8.53
CA GLN A 136 45.01 -1.90 7.30
C GLN A 136 44.07 -3.09 7.44
N ARG A 137 44.00 -3.74 8.61
CA ARG A 137 43.06 -4.84 8.87
C ARG A 137 41.61 -4.37 8.84
N TYR A 138 41.31 -3.19 9.38
CA TYR A 138 39.96 -2.64 9.32
C TYR A 138 39.54 -2.28 7.90
N ASP A 139 40.45 -1.73 7.09
CA ASP A 139 40.18 -1.45 5.68
C ASP A 139 39.99 -2.72 4.86
N LEU A 140 40.76 -3.78 5.15
CA LEU A 140 40.60 -5.09 4.54
C LEU A 140 39.26 -5.75 4.91
N TYR A 141 38.87 -5.67 6.19
CA TYR A 141 37.56 -6.13 6.64
C TYR A 141 36.41 -5.40 5.94
N ARG A 142 36.49 -4.06 5.81
CA ARG A 142 35.49 -3.27 5.08
C ARG A 142 35.42 -3.66 3.60
N TYR A 143 36.55 -3.94 2.97
CA TYR A 143 36.60 -4.41 1.59
C TYR A 143 35.90 -5.76 1.44
N TRP A 144 36.18 -6.73 2.31
CA TRP A 144 35.50 -8.02 2.27
C TRP A 144 34.01 -7.89 2.56
N LEU A 145 33.63 -7.03 3.50
CA LEU A 145 32.23 -6.75 3.79
C LEU A 145 31.52 -6.16 2.56
N LEU A 146 32.15 -5.18 1.88
CA LEU A 146 31.63 -4.59 0.65
C LEU A 146 31.44 -5.65 -0.44
N LYS A 147 32.45 -6.49 -0.71
CA LYS A 147 32.39 -7.56 -1.72
C LYS A 147 31.31 -8.58 -1.38
N TYR A 148 31.18 -8.95 -0.12
CA TYR A 148 30.14 -9.87 0.34
C TYR A 148 28.74 -9.25 0.18
N GLN A 149 28.56 -7.98 0.54
CA GLN A 149 27.30 -7.27 0.33
C GLN A 149 26.95 -7.15 -1.16
N GLN A 150 27.91 -6.85 -2.02
CA GLN A 150 27.71 -6.81 -3.48
C GLN A 150 27.26 -8.17 -4.02
N TYR A 151 27.91 -9.25 -3.57
CA TYR A 151 27.52 -10.61 -3.94
C TYR A 151 26.09 -10.94 -3.47
N LEU A 152 25.75 -10.64 -2.21
CA LEU A 152 24.39 -10.85 -1.70
C LEU A 152 23.36 -10.04 -2.48
N HIS A 153 23.65 -8.78 -2.78
CA HIS A 153 22.76 -7.93 -3.55
C HIS A 153 22.54 -8.47 -4.96
N TYR A 154 23.60 -8.94 -5.62
CA TYR A 154 23.49 -9.59 -6.92
C TYR A 154 22.60 -10.84 -6.85
N SER A 155 22.83 -11.71 -5.87
CA SER A 155 22.05 -12.93 -5.67
C SER A 155 20.57 -12.64 -5.37
N VAL A 156 20.28 -11.65 -4.51
CA VAL A 156 18.91 -11.22 -4.21
C VAL A 156 18.25 -10.62 -5.45
N ARG A 157 18.97 -9.82 -6.23
CA ARG A 157 18.46 -9.23 -7.46
C ARG A 157 18.09 -10.30 -8.49
N GLU A 158 18.96 -11.29 -8.72
CA GLU A 158 18.66 -12.40 -9.63
C GLU A 158 17.44 -13.20 -9.16
N ALA A 159 17.39 -13.58 -7.88
CA ALA A 159 16.26 -14.30 -7.30
C ALA A 159 14.95 -13.51 -7.43
N ARG A 160 15.00 -12.20 -7.15
CA ARG A 160 13.84 -11.31 -7.30
C ARG A 160 13.40 -11.18 -8.75
N GLN A 161 14.33 -11.07 -9.70
CA GLN A 161 13.99 -11.00 -11.11
C GLN A 161 13.28 -12.28 -11.56
N ALA A 162 13.79 -13.45 -11.19
CA ALA A 162 13.16 -14.72 -11.48
C ALA A 162 11.75 -14.82 -10.84
N TYR A 163 11.62 -14.40 -9.58
CA TYR A 163 10.33 -14.34 -8.90
C TYR A 163 9.33 -13.42 -9.62
N ASN A 164 9.73 -12.18 -9.93
CA ASN A 164 8.86 -11.21 -10.60
C ASN A 164 8.41 -11.71 -11.97
N GLN A 165 9.29 -12.38 -12.73
CA GLN A 165 8.94 -12.98 -14.01
C GLN A 165 7.91 -14.10 -13.84
N ALA A 166 8.11 -14.99 -12.88
CA ALA A 166 7.16 -16.07 -12.59
C ALA A 166 5.81 -15.54 -12.09
N ALA A 167 5.82 -14.55 -11.19
CA ALA A 167 4.61 -13.91 -10.66
C ALA A 167 3.83 -13.16 -11.75
N SER A 168 4.51 -12.43 -12.64
CA SER A 168 3.89 -11.76 -13.79
C SER A 168 3.24 -12.78 -14.72
N ALA A 169 3.92 -13.87 -15.05
CA ALA A 169 3.37 -14.93 -15.88
C ALA A 169 2.13 -15.57 -15.24
N LEU A 170 2.17 -15.83 -13.93
CA LEU A 170 1.01 -16.36 -13.20
C LEU A 170 -0.18 -15.40 -13.22
N ALA A 171 0.05 -14.11 -13.01
CA ALA A 171 -1.00 -13.08 -13.08
C ALA A 171 -1.62 -13.00 -14.48
N GLU A 172 -0.82 -13.12 -15.54
CA GLU A 172 -1.32 -13.19 -16.93
C GLU A 172 -2.21 -14.41 -17.16
N TYR A 173 -1.83 -15.58 -16.63
CA TYR A 173 -2.65 -16.80 -16.74
C TYR A 173 -3.98 -16.68 -16.00
N HIS A 174 -3.99 -16.11 -14.78
CA HIS A 174 -5.24 -15.87 -14.06
C HIS A 174 -6.15 -14.90 -14.82
N GLN A 175 -5.63 -13.81 -15.37
CA GLN A 175 -6.42 -12.90 -16.21
C GLN A 175 -7.00 -13.59 -17.45
N GLU A 176 -6.27 -14.53 -18.04
CA GLU A 176 -6.76 -15.32 -19.17
C GLU A 176 -7.84 -16.33 -18.75
N GLU A 177 -7.67 -16.98 -17.61
CA GLU A 177 -8.67 -17.85 -16.99
C GLU A 177 -9.96 -17.09 -16.72
N ASP A 178 -9.89 -15.92 -16.07
CA ASP A 178 -11.03 -15.06 -15.79
C ASP A 178 -11.76 -14.64 -17.07
N TYR A 179 -11.01 -14.30 -18.12
CA TYR A 179 -11.60 -14.01 -19.43
C TYR A 179 -12.41 -15.20 -19.96
N TYR A 180 -11.87 -16.42 -19.90
CA TYR A 180 -12.56 -17.61 -20.38
C TYR A 180 -13.80 -17.97 -19.56
N ILE A 181 -13.81 -17.64 -18.27
CA ILE A 181 -14.98 -17.81 -17.41
C ILE A 181 -16.06 -16.77 -17.78
N LEU A 182 -15.65 -15.52 -17.97
CA LEU A 182 -16.58 -14.40 -18.17
C LEU A 182 -17.12 -14.29 -19.60
N LYS A 183 -16.37 -14.74 -20.62
CA LYS A 183 -16.74 -14.52 -22.05
C LYS A 183 -18.10 -15.08 -22.44
N ASP A 184 -18.56 -16.15 -21.78
CA ASP A 184 -19.81 -16.85 -22.09
C ASP A 184 -20.97 -16.34 -21.22
N SER A 185 -20.71 -15.43 -20.29
CA SER A 185 -21.72 -14.81 -19.44
C SER A 185 -22.53 -13.75 -20.19
N ILE A 186 -23.81 -13.63 -19.85
CA ILE A 186 -24.71 -12.60 -20.43
C ILE A 186 -24.55 -11.27 -19.69
N ILE A 187 -24.36 -11.35 -18.37
CA ILE A 187 -24.23 -10.20 -17.47
C ILE A 187 -23.03 -10.45 -16.56
N VAL A 188 -22.12 -9.48 -16.52
CA VAL A 188 -21.02 -9.43 -15.55
C VAL A 188 -21.27 -8.22 -14.65
N ALA A 189 -21.39 -8.47 -13.35
CA ALA A 189 -21.49 -7.42 -12.34
C ALA A 189 -20.20 -7.38 -11.52
N MET A 190 -19.69 -6.18 -11.28
CA MET A 190 -18.48 -5.96 -10.47
C MET A 190 -18.48 -4.55 -9.88
N THR A 191 -17.76 -4.36 -8.78
CA THR A 191 -17.51 -3.04 -8.21
C THR A 191 -16.57 -2.23 -9.11
N THR A 192 -16.57 -0.90 -8.96
CA THR A 192 -15.75 -0.02 -9.82
C THR A 192 -14.25 -0.19 -9.63
N THR A 193 -13.82 -0.50 -8.40
CA THR A 193 -12.44 -0.87 -8.08
C THR A 193 -12.05 -2.18 -8.77
N CYS A 194 -12.94 -3.18 -8.73
CA CYS A 194 -12.74 -4.44 -9.44
C CYS A 194 -12.64 -4.21 -10.96
N ALA A 195 -13.49 -3.36 -11.54
CA ALA A 195 -13.41 -3.01 -12.96
C ALA A 195 -12.06 -2.37 -13.35
N ALA A 196 -11.48 -1.54 -12.47
CA ALA A 196 -10.15 -0.98 -12.70
C ALA A 196 -9.05 -2.05 -12.64
N LYS A 197 -9.14 -3.00 -11.70
CA LYS A 197 -8.22 -4.15 -11.59
C LYS A 197 -8.28 -5.05 -12.82
N TYR A 198 -9.49 -5.38 -13.28
CA TYR A 198 -9.74 -6.27 -14.42
C TYR A 198 -9.84 -5.53 -15.76
N HIS A 199 -9.26 -4.34 -15.87
CA HIS A 199 -9.30 -3.53 -17.09
C HIS A 199 -8.90 -4.33 -18.35
N ASN A 200 -7.82 -5.12 -18.27
CA ASN A 200 -7.36 -5.96 -19.38
C ASN A 200 -8.39 -7.02 -19.80
N VAL A 201 -9.10 -7.59 -18.82
CA VAL A 201 -10.14 -8.59 -19.07
C VAL A 201 -11.37 -7.93 -19.69
N LEU A 202 -11.81 -6.78 -19.17
CA LEU A 202 -12.91 -6.00 -19.72
C LEU A 202 -12.64 -5.54 -21.16
N GLU A 203 -11.42 -5.12 -21.47
CA GLU A 203 -11.02 -4.75 -22.83
C GLU A 203 -11.08 -5.96 -23.77
N LYS A 204 -10.73 -7.17 -23.30
CA LYS A 204 -10.87 -8.42 -24.07
C LYS A 204 -12.32 -8.87 -24.22
N LEU A 205 -13.15 -8.68 -23.19
CA LEU A 205 -14.58 -9.02 -23.21
C LEU A 205 -15.37 -8.16 -24.21
N GLN A 206 -14.90 -6.94 -24.48
CA GLN A 206 -15.48 -6.05 -25.49
C GLN A 206 -16.99 -5.81 -25.29
N SER A 207 -17.39 -5.62 -24.02
CA SER A 207 -18.78 -5.37 -23.65
C SER A 207 -19.33 -4.15 -24.38
N LYS A 208 -20.43 -4.35 -25.13
CA LYS A 208 -21.08 -3.29 -25.92
C LYS A 208 -21.90 -2.33 -25.06
N ILE A 209 -22.43 -2.82 -23.94
CA ILE A 209 -23.28 -2.05 -23.03
C ILE A 209 -22.64 -2.08 -21.66
N VAL A 210 -22.43 -0.90 -21.08
CA VAL A 210 -21.91 -0.73 -19.72
C VAL A 210 -22.92 0.09 -18.93
N ILE A 211 -23.33 -0.43 -17.77
CA ILE A 211 -24.24 0.24 -16.85
C ILE A 211 -23.46 0.54 -15.58
N VAL A 212 -23.48 1.80 -15.16
CA VAL A 212 -22.81 2.27 -13.94
C VAL A 212 -23.85 2.83 -13.00
N GLU A 213 -24.06 2.14 -11.89
CA GLU A 213 -24.82 2.64 -10.75
C GLU A 213 -23.97 3.58 -9.89
N GLU A 214 -24.61 4.46 -9.12
CA GLU A 214 -23.97 5.47 -8.27
C GLU A 214 -22.94 6.36 -9.00
N ALA A 215 -23.13 6.58 -10.31
CA ALA A 215 -22.16 7.24 -11.19
C ALA A 215 -21.74 8.65 -10.75
N ALA A 216 -22.55 9.31 -9.92
CA ALA A 216 -22.22 10.62 -9.33
C ALA A 216 -21.14 10.55 -8.25
N ALA A 217 -21.04 9.43 -7.52
CA ALA A 217 -20.12 9.20 -6.41
C ALA A 217 -18.81 8.51 -6.82
N ILE A 218 -18.66 8.16 -8.10
CA ILE A 218 -17.51 7.42 -8.63
C ILE A 218 -16.53 8.38 -9.36
N PHE A 219 -15.23 8.14 -9.19
CA PHE A 219 -14.20 8.85 -9.96
C PHE A 219 -14.37 8.56 -11.46
N GLU A 220 -14.25 9.60 -12.29
CA GLU A 220 -14.27 9.44 -13.74
C GLU A 220 -13.28 8.39 -14.24
N ALA A 221 -12.06 8.35 -13.66
CA ALA A 221 -11.04 7.41 -14.05
C ALA A 221 -11.51 5.95 -13.95
N HIS A 222 -12.24 5.59 -12.88
CA HIS A 222 -12.75 4.22 -12.69
C HIS A 222 -13.83 3.85 -13.71
N ILE A 223 -14.65 4.83 -14.12
CA ILE A 223 -15.64 4.60 -15.19
C ILE A 223 -14.91 4.37 -16.52
N ILE A 224 -13.92 5.20 -16.84
CA ILE A 224 -13.16 5.08 -18.09
C ILE A 224 -12.46 3.72 -18.18
N THR A 225 -11.86 3.23 -17.09
CA THR A 225 -11.21 1.91 -17.08
C THR A 225 -12.18 0.75 -17.26
N ALA A 226 -13.47 0.93 -16.97
CA ALA A 226 -14.48 -0.09 -17.20
C ALA A 226 -14.96 -0.15 -18.68
N LEU A 227 -14.63 0.86 -19.49
CA LEU A 227 -15.04 0.92 -20.89
C LEU A 227 -14.04 0.18 -21.78
N SER A 228 -14.59 -0.57 -22.74
CA SER A 228 -13.80 -1.16 -23.82
C SER A 228 -13.84 -0.31 -25.09
N THR A 229 -12.90 -0.52 -26.01
CA THR A 229 -12.94 0.08 -27.36
C THR A 229 -14.20 -0.27 -28.17
N LYS A 230 -14.96 -1.28 -27.75
CA LYS A 230 -16.22 -1.73 -28.38
C LYS A 230 -17.47 -1.29 -27.63
N CYS A 231 -17.35 -0.48 -26.58
CA CYS A 231 -18.50 0.07 -25.87
C CYS A 231 -19.32 0.97 -26.82
N GLU A 232 -20.57 0.59 -27.05
CA GLU A 232 -21.54 1.31 -27.89
C GLU A 232 -22.53 2.11 -27.04
N HIS A 233 -22.84 1.62 -25.84
CA HIS A 233 -23.79 2.24 -24.91
C HIS A 233 -23.23 2.32 -23.49
N LEU A 234 -23.10 3.54 -22.97
CA LEU A 234 -22.79 3.80 -21.57
C LEU A 234 -24.02 4.39 -20.88
N ILE A 235 -24.55 3.69 -19.88
CA ILE A 235 -25.70 4.12 -19.08
C ILE A 235 -25.19 4.50 -17.69
N LEU A 236 -25.29 5.77 -17.34
CA LEU A 236 -24.87 6.29 -16.04
C LEU A 236 -26.12 6.61 -15.21
N ILE A 237 -26.24 5.99 -14.05
CA ILE A 237 -27.33 6.20 -13.10
C ILE A 237 -26.70 6.77 -11.84
N GLY A 238 -27.18 7.93 -11.39
CA GLY A 238 -26.67 8.55 -10.17
C GLY A 238 -27.37 9.86 -9.84
N ASP A 239 -27.05 10.41 -8.67
CA ASP A 239 -27.56 11.69 -8.22
C ASP A 239 -26.41 12.68 -7.97
N HIS A 240 -26.26 13.64 -8.88
CA HIS A 240 -25.23 14.68 -8.83
C HIS A 240 -25.46 15.72 -7.72
N VAL A 241 -26.62 15.70 -7.05
CA VAL A 241 -26.92 16.56 -5.90
C VAL A 241 -26.44 15.92 -4.58
N GLN A 242 -26.13 14.62 -4.61
CA GLN A 242 -25.63 13.88 -3.45
C GLN A 242 -24.09 13.93 -3.38
N LEU A 243 -23.47 12.91 -2.76
CA LEU A 243 -22.05 12.83 -2.51
C LEU A 243 -21.23 12.74 -3.80
N ARG A 244 -20.09 13.43 -3.79
CA ARG A 244 -19.05 13.35 -4.82
C ARG A 244 -17.97 12.34 -4.42
N PRO A 245 -17.19 11.83 -5.39
CA PRO A 245 -16.00 11.06 -5.07
C PRO A 245 -15.00 11.89 -4.25
N SER A 246 -14.48 11.32 -3.16
CA SER A 246 -13.58 12.00 -2.23
C SER A 246 -12.14 11.54 -2.42
N PRO A 247 -11.24 12.38 -2.98
CA PRO A 247 -9.84 11.99 -3.14
C PRO A 247 -9.07 12.10 -1.83
N SER A 248 -8.13 11.17 -1.60
CA SER A 248 -7.28 11.14 -0.40
C SER A 248 -6.43 12.42 -0.24
N VAL A 249 -6.10 13.08 -1.36
CA VAL A 249 -5.34 14.34 -1.36
C VAL A 249 -6.25 15.49 -1.80
N TYR A 250 -6.73 16.26 -0.83
CA TYR A 250 -7.62 17.41 -1.05
C TYR A 250 -7.08 18.43 -2.08
N LYS A 251 -5.77 18.65 -2.12
CA LYS A 251 -5.14 19.59 -3.09
C LYS A 251 -5.41 19.19 -4.54
N LEU A 252 -5.56 17.90 -4.82
CA LEU A 252 -5.84 17.41 -6.17
C LEU A 252 -7.27 17.74 -6.61
N ALA A 253 -8.25 17.62 -5.69
CA ALA A 253 -9.61 18.10 -5.94
C ALA A 253 -9.61 19.59 -6.27
N GLN A 254 -8.98 20.41 -5.41
CA GLN A 254 -9.01 21.85 -5.57
C GLN A 254 -8.33 22.33 -6.87
N LYS A 255 -7.19 21.74 -7.24
CA LYS A 255 -6.38 22.20 -8.38
C LYS A 255 -6.82 21.59 -9.71
N TYR A 256 -7.21 20.32 -9.70
CA TYR A 256 -7.46 19.53 -10.91
C TYR A 256 -8.89 19.02 -11.02
N GLN A 257 -9.76 19.27 -10.04
CA GLN A 257 -11.17 18.90 -10.03
C GLN A 257 -11.40 17.38 -10.23
N ILE A 258 -10.51 16.56 -9.67
CA ILE A 258 -10.60 15.10 -9.77
C ILE A 258 -11.79 14.52 -9.01
N ASP A 259 -12.38 15.29 -8.10
CA ASP A 259 -13.62 15.00 -7.36
C ASP A 259 -14.89 15.23 -8.19
N VAL A 260 -14.76 15.74 -9.42
CA VAL A 260 -15.89 15.87 -10.36
C VAL A 260 -16.03 14.58 -11.16
N SER A 261 -17.09 13.82 -10.88
CA SER A 261 -17.42 12.58 -11.59
C SER A 261 -17.73 12.80 -13.07
N LEU A 262 -17.62 11.74 -13.87
CA LEU A 262 -18.00 11.78 -15.30
C LEU A 262 -19.47 12.17 -15.46
N PHE A 263 -20.33 11.65 -14.57
CA PHE A 263 -21.75 11.96 -14.53
C PHE A 263 -22.00 13.45 -14.32
N GLU A 264 -21.39 14.05 -13.27
CA GLU A 264 -21.53 15.48 -13.01
C GLU A 264 -21.00 16.32 -14.19
N ARG A 265 -19.90 15.88 -14.82
CA ARG A 265 -19.31 16.56 -15.97
C ARG A 265 -20.24 16.58 -17.18
N PHE A 266 -20.92 15.47 -17.48
CA PHE A 266 -21.91 15.45 -18.55
C PHE A 266 -23.08 16.39 -18.28
N ILE A 267 -23.55 16.45 -17.04
CA ILE A 267 -24.60 17.39 -16.64
C ILE A 267 -24.15 18.85 -16.83
N LYS A 268 -22.94 19.20 -16.35
CA LYS A 268 -22.36 20.55 -16.54
C LYS A 268 -22.21 20.94 -18.01
N ASN A 269 -21.97 19.95 -18.87
CA ASN A 269 -21.86 20.15 -20.32
C ASN A 269 -23.21 20.12 -21.05
N ASN A 270 -24.34 20.18 -20.32
CA ASN A 270 -25.70 20.16 -20.85
C ASN A 270 -26.02 18.90 -21.67
N PHE A 271 -25.43 17.75 -21.29
CA PHE A 271 -25.78 16.48 -21.92
C PHE A 271 -27.23 16.10 -21.54
N PRO A 272 -28.03 15.56 -22.49
CA PRO A 272 -29.39 15.13 -22.20
C PRO A 272 -29.42 14.13 -21.04
N ASN A 273 -30.25 14.40 -20.05
CA ASN A 273 -30.46 13.52 -18.90
C ASN A 273 -31.96 13.41 -18.58
N VAL A 274 -32.32 12.31 -17.93
CA VAL A 274 -33.69 12.02 -17.50
C VAL A 274 -33.70 11.93 -15.99
N ARG A 275 -34.64 12.63 -15.35
CA ARG A 275 -34.86 12.58 -13.90
C ARG A 275 -36.11 11.77 -13.61
N LEU A 276 -36.01 10.84 -12.66
CA LEU A 276 -37.17 10.14 -12.11
C LEU A 276 -37.94 11.10 -11.20
N ASN A 277 -39.26 11.20 -11.39
CA ASN A 277 -40.12 12.20 -10.74
C ASN A 277 -41.08 11.61 -9.70
N THR A 278 -41.00 10.30 -9.45
CA THR A 278 -41.81 9.58 -8.46
C THR A 278 -40.86 8.86 -7.53
N GLN A 279 -41.13 8.98 -6.23
CA GLN A 279 -40.36 8.37 -5.15
C GLN A 279 -41.13 7.17 -4.59
#